data_AF-A0A969EVM6-F1
#
_entry.id   AF-A0A969EVM6-F1
#
_cell.length_a   1.000
_cell.length_b   1.000
_cell.length_c   1.000
_cell.angle_alpha   90.00
_cell.angle_beta   90.00
_cell.angle_gamma   90.00
#
_symmetry.space_group_name_H-M   'P 1'
#
loop_
_entity.id
_entity.type
_entity.pdbx_description
1 polymer ?
#
loop_
_entity_poly.entity_id
_entity_poly.type
_entity_poly.pdbx_seq_one_letter_code
_entity_poly.pdbx_strand_id
1 'polypeptide(L)'
;MPWALEEGRFELNFQTIYPLNSQTQQGHHYELLLRMRNTDGTLIQPGAFLLAAERYNLATKLDQWVIEASFDWLLQHPEHLKDLHLCEINLSGHSLGNEQFLEFITLQLRKRNIPPAKICFEITETAAIANLSSATRFIKALKSLGCRFALDDFGSGLSSFAYLKNLPVDLLKIDGIFVKDIVEDPIDSALVKSINEVGKVMGLQTVAEFVETK
;
A
#
# COMPACT_ATOMS: atom_id res chain seq x y z
N MET A 1 16.49 -13.30 -9.36
CA MET A 1 15.11 -12.76 -9.32
C MET A 1 14.08 -13.76 -9.83
N PRO A 2 14.13 -14.28 -11.08
CA PRO A 2 13.20 -15.36 -11.50
C PRO A 2 13.30 -16.59 -10.58
N TRP A 3 14.54 -16.99 -10.26
CA TRP A 3 14.84 -18.11 -9.36
C TRP A 3 14.26 -17.95 -7.95
N ALA A 4 14.12 -16.72 -7.41
CA ALA A 4 13.61 -16.53 -6.05
C ALA A 4 12.08 -16.72 -5.95
N LEU A 5 11.35 -16.41 -7.04
CA LEU A 5 9.93 -16.73 -7.17
C LEU A 5 9.73 -18.25 -7.27
N GLU A 6 10.59 -18.93 -8.02
CA GLU A 6 10.54 -20.39 -8.22
C GLU A 6 11.02 -21.18 -6.98
N GLU A 7 11.95 -20.63 -6.20
CA GLU A 7 12.53 -21.26 -5.00
C GLU A 7 11.77 -20.91 -3.70
N GLY A 8 10.67 -20.17 -3.77
CA GLY A 8 9.85 -19.83 -2.59
C GLY A 8 10.59 -19.00 -1.53
N ARG A 9 11.48 -18.09 -1.96
CA ARG A 9 12.32 -17.29 -1.05
C ARG A 9 11.73 -15.93 -0.68
N PHE A 10 10.51 -15.65 -1.13
CA PHE A 10 9.77 -14.46 -0.74
C PHE A 10 8.91 -14.77 0.49
N GLU A 11 8.82 -13.80 1.40
CA GLU A 11 7.94 -13.85 2.55
C GLU A 11 7.26 -12.50 2.75
N LEU A 12 6.11 -12.51 3.43
CA LEU A 12 5.35 -11.32 3.77
C LEU A 12 5.40 -11.11 5.27
N ASN A 13 5.89 -9.93 5.67
CA ASN A 13 5.76 -9.45 7.04
C ASN A 13 4.58 -8.49 7.11
N PHE A 14 4.01 -8.32 8.30
CA PHE A 14 3.00 -7.28 8.55
C PHE A 14 3.58 -6.20 9.47
N GLN A 15 3.23 -4.95 9.20
CA GLN A 15 3.50 -3.81 10.07
C GLN A 15 2.18 -3.18 10.51
N THR A 16 1.90 -3.17 11.81
CA THR A 16 0.63 -2.68 12.37
C THR A 16 0.51 -1.16 12.24
N ILE A 17 -0.66 -0.70 11.82
CA ILE A 17 -1.05 0.71 11.79
C ILE A 17 -2.02 0.94 12.95
N TYR A 18 -1.69 1.88 13.84
CA TYR A 18 -2.49 2.16 15.04
C TYR A 18 -3.33 3.42 14.90
N PRO A 19 -4.63 3.39 15.25
CA PRO A 19 -5.43 4.60 15.31
C PRO A 19 -5.00 5.47 16.50
N LEU A 20 -4.79 6.77 16.26
CA LEU A 20 -4.46 7.73 17.32
C LEU A 20 -5.66 8.12 18.19
N ASN A 21 -6.89 7.93 17.69
CA ASN A 21 -8.10 8.16 18.47
C ASN A 21 -8.68 6.81 18.94
N SER A 22 -8.84 6.67 20.25
CA SER A 22 -9.30 5.45 20.93
C SER A 22 -10.77 5.09 20.64
N GLN A 23 -11.52 5.98 19.99
CA GLN A 23 -12.90 5.73 19.57
C GLN A 23 -13.02 5.10 18.18
N THR A 24 -11.92 4.99 17.43
CA THR A 24 -11.93 4.56 16.02
C THR A 24 -11.34 3.17 15.83
N GLN A 25 -12.20 2.30 15.30
CA GLN A 25 -11.94 1.01 14.64
C GLN A 25 -11.27 -0.08 15.48
N GLN A 26 -12.07 -1.11 15.77
CA GLN A 26 -11.62 -2.37 16.35
C GLN A 26 -11.13 -3.31 15.24
N GLY A 27 -10.09 -4.10 15.53
CA GLY A 27 -9.57 -5.12 14.63
C GLY A 27 -8.12 -4.88 14.18
N HIS A 28 -7.59 -5.80 13.38
CA HIS A 28 -6.23 -5.71 12.84
C HIS A 28 -6.18 -4.71 11.69
N HIS A 29 -5.28 -3.73 11.76
CA HIS A 29 -4.94 -2.85 10.64
C HIS A 29 -3.43 -2.92 10.43
N TYR A 30 -3.00 -3.34 9.25
CA TYR A 30 -1.57 -3.46 8.94
C TYR A 30 -1.29 -3.33 7.45
N GLU A 31 -0.03 -3.02 7.15
CA GLU A 31 0.57 -3.07 5.83
C GLU A 31 1.37 -4.36 5.64
N LEU A 32 1.28 -4.97 4.46
CA LEU A 32 2.08 -6.12 4.07
C LEU A 32 3.35 -5.67 3.36
N LEU A 33 4.48 -6.17 3.87
CA LEU A 33 5.81 -5.81 3.45
C LEU A 33 6.53 -7.03 2.88
N LEU A 34 6.81 -6.98 1.58
CA LEU A 34 7.57 -8.02 0.90
C LEU A 34 9.01 -8.05 1.43
N ARG A 35 9.50 -9.26 1.71
CA ARG A 35 10.88 -9.55 2.06
C ARG A 35 11.38 -10.71 1.21
N MET A 36 12.69 -10.78 1.03
CA MET A 36 13.34 -11.87 0.31
C MET A 36 14.43 -12.47 1.18
N ARG A 37 14.55 -13.79 1.22
CA ARG A 37 15.68 -14.49 1.84
C ARG A 37 16.77 -14.79 0.81
N ASN A 38 18.00 -14.49 1.19
CA ASN A 38 19.17 -14.93 0.44
C ASN A 38 19.39 -16.45 0.65
N THR A 39 20.28 -17.05 -0.14
CA THR A 39 20.59 -18.48 -0.04
C THR A 39 21.25 -18.88 1.29
N ASP A 40 21.90 -17.93 1.97
CA ASP A 40 22.47 -18.10 3.30
C ASP A 40 21.44 -17.83 4.44
N GLY A 41 20.18 -17.54 4.09
CA GLY A 41 19.09 -17.26 5.03
C GLY A 41 18.97 -15.80 5.49
N THR A 42 19.90 -14.92 5.08
CA THR A 42 19.86 -13.49 5.42
C THR A 42 18.66 -12.79 4.77
N LEU A 43 18.09 -11.81 5.48
CA LEU A 43 16.94 -11.05 5.00
C LEU A 43 17.40 -9.90 4.11
N ILE A 44 16.84 -9.82 2.91
CA ILE A 44 17.07 -8.76 1.93
C ILE A 44 15.83 -7.86 1.91
N GLN A 45 16.06 -6.57 2.14
CA GLN A 45 15.01 -5.55 2.11
C GLN A 45 14.56 -5.26 0.67
N PRO A 46 13.28 -4.90 0.46
CA PRO A 46 12.71 -4.64 -0.85
C PRO A 46 13.50 -3.65 -1.70
N GLY A 47 14.01 -2.56 -1.11
CA GLY A 47 14.82 -1.57 -1.83
C GLY A 47 16.05 -2.15 -2.56
N ALA A 48 16.61 -3.28 -2.08
CA ALA A 48 17.76 -3.92 -2.70
C ALA A 48 17.41 -4.76 -3.95
N PHE A 49 16.14 -5.15 -4.14
CA PHE A 49 15.74 -6.02 -5.25
C PHE A 49 14.57 -5.49 -6.09
N LEU A 50 13.73 -4.59 -5.58
CA LEU A 50 12.59 -4.05 -6.31
C LEU A 50 13.01 -3.26 -7.53
N LEU A 51 14.07 -2.44 -7.44
CA LEU A 51 14.63 -1.73 -8.61
C LEU A 51 15.05 -2.70 -9.72
N ALA A 52 15.62 -3.86 -9.35
CA ALA A 52 15.95 -4.90 -10.31
C ALA A 52 14.67 -5.54 -10.87
N ALA A 53 13.67 -5.81 -10.03
CA ALA A 53 12.40 -6.36 -10.48
C ALA A 53 11.69 -5.46 -11.49
N GLU A 54 11.68 -4.15 -11.27
CA GLU A 54 11.16 -3.17 -12.24
C GLU A 54 11.96 -3.20 -13.54
N ARG A 55 13.30 -3.12 -13.47
CA ARG A 55 14.17 -3.15 -14.65
C ARG A 55 13.99 -4.41 -15.50
N TYR A 56 13.63 -5.54 -14.89
CA TYR A 56 13.42 -6.81 -15.57
C TYR A 56 11.94 -7.13 -15.84
N ASN A 57 11.02 -6.17 -15.70
CA ASN A 57 9.57 -6.34 -15.91
C ASN A 57 8.96 -7.48 -15.06
N LEU A 58 9.48 -7.68 -13.85
CA LEU A 58 9.00 -8.66 -12.89
C LEU A 58 8.08 -8.03 -11.82
N ALA A 59 7.94 -6.71 -11.78
CA ALA A 59 7.14 -6.00 -10.79
C ALA A 59 5.69 -6.51 -10.73
N THR A 60 4.99 -6.59 -11.86
CA THR A 60 3.62 -7.13 -11.88
C THR A 60 3.54 -8.60 -11.45
N LYS A 61 4.56 -9.42 -11.74
CA LYS A 61 4.60 -10.82 -11.26
C LYS A 61 4.79 -10.91 -9.75
N LEU A 62 5.60 -10.01 -9.18
CA LEU A 62 5.74 -9.91 -7.72
C LEU A 62 4.42 -9.44 -7.10
N ASP A 63 3.76 -8.43 -7.66
CA ASP A 63 2.46 -7.96 -7.16
C ASP A 63 1.41 -9.09 -7.19
N GLN A 64 1.37 -9.89 -8.26
CA GLN A 64 0.51 -11.08 -8.36
C GLN A 64 0.81 -12.08 -7.24
N TRP A 65 2.09 -12.39 -7.03
CA TRP A 65 2.52 -13.31 -5.98
C TRP A 65 2.16 -12.80 -4.58
N VAL A 66 2.37 -11.50 -4.31
CA VAL A 66 2.02 -10.87 -3.04
C VAL A 66 0.52 -11.02 -2.78
N ILE A 67 -0.33 -10.71 -3.76
CA ILE A 67 -1.78 -10.81 -3.62
C ILE A 67 -2.22 -12.25 -3.35
N GLU A 68 -1.67 -13.22 -4.09
CA GLU A 68 -1.99 -14.63 -3.89
C GLU A 68 -1.57 -15.10 -2.50
N ALA A 69 -0.33 -14.85 -2.10
CA ALA A 69 0.18 -15.22 -0.79
C ALA A 69 -0.62 -14.57 0.36
N SER A 70 -0.98 -13.29 0.20
CA SER A 70 -1.78 -12.55 1.18
C SER A 70 -3.17 -13.16 1.34
N PHE A 71 -3.86 -13.43 0.22
CA PHE A 71 -5.22 -13.96 0.26
C PHE A 71 -5.25 -15.43 0.69
N ASP A 72 -4.26 -16.23 0.29
CA ASP A 72 -4.11 -17.61 0.75
C ASP A 72 -3.87 -17.67 2.26
N TRP A 73 -3.04 -16.78 2.80
CA TRP A 73 -2.81 -16.69 4.24
C TRP A 73 -4.09 -16.28 4.99
N LEU A 74 -4.83 -15.28 4.51
CA LEU A 74 -6.10 -14.86 5.12
C LEU A 74 -7.15 -15.98 5.12
N LEU A 75 -7.20 -16.78 4.06
CA LEU A 75 -8.11 -17.94 3.99
C LEU A 75 -7.75 -19.04 4.99
N GLN A 76 -6.46 -19.26 5.23
CA GLN A 76 -5.99 -20.24 6.21
C GLN A 76 -6.19 -19.77 7.65
N HIS A 77 -6.45 -18.47 7.87
CA HIS A 77 -6.62 -17.87 9.19
C HIS A 77 -7.98 -17.14 9.31
N PRO A 78 -9.11 -17.87 9.31
CA PRO A 78 -10.45 -17.28 9.26
C PRO A 78 -10.79 -16.40 10.46
N GLU A 79 -10.30 -16.72 11.67
CA GLU A 79 -10.50 -15.87 12.85
C GLU A 79 -9.76 -14.53 12.70
N HIS A 80 -8.55 -14.56 12.16
CA HIS A 80 -7.82 -13.32 11.83
C HIS A 80 -8.54 -12.53 10.75
N LEU A 81 -9.01 -13.19 9.68
CA LEU A 81 -9.78 -12.53 8.63
C LEU A 81 -11.07 -11.92 9.17
N LYS A 82 -11.72 -12.54 10.15
CA LYS A 82 -12.92 -12.01 10.80
C LYS A 82 -12.62 -10.71 11.56
N ASP A 83 -11.53 -10.69 12.32
CA ASP A 83 -11.10 -9.53 13.12
C ASP A 83 -10.25 -8.52 12.31
N LEU A 84 -9.93 -8.82 11.05
CA LEU A 84 -9.21 -7.90 10.16
C LEU A 84 -10.06 -6.65 9.88
N HIS A 85 -9.55 -5.49 10.27
CA HIS A 85 -10.10 -4.20 9.87
C HIS A 85 -9.68 -3.84 8.45
N LEU A 86 -8.36 -3.78 8.20
CA LEU A 86 -7.81 -3.38 6.92
C LEU A 86 -6.40 -3.98 6.70
N CYS A 87 -6.17 -4.54 5.52
CA CYS A 87 -4.89 -5.06 5.06
C CYS A 87 -4.42 -4.23 3.87
N GLU A 88 -3.32 -3.49 4.04
CA GLU A 88 -2.70 -2.67 3.01
C GLU A 88 -1.70 -3.50 2.19
N ILE A 89 -1.81 -3.43 0.86
CA ILE A 89 -0.98 -4.16 -0.11
C ILE A 89 -0.44 -3.18 -1.14
N ASN A 90 0.89 -3.07 -1.19
CA ASN A 90 1.62 -2.27 -2.17
C ASN A 90 1.45 -2.78 -3.60
N LEU A 91 1.19 -1.85 -4.53
CA LEU A 91 1.15 -2.11 -5.97
C LEU A 91 2.20 -1.27 -6.70
N SER A 92 2.94 -1.90 -7.61
CA SER A 92 3.88 -1.18 -8.48
C SER A 92 3.16 -0.32 -9.52
N GLY A 93 3.79 0.77 -9.96
CA GLY A 93 3.24 1.62 -11.02
C GLY A 93 3.00 0.90 -12.35
N HIS A 94 3.81 -0.14 -12.65
CA HIS A 94 3.64 -0.98 -13.84
C HIS A 94 2.30 -1.73 -13.85
N SER A 95 1.75 -2.03 -12.68
CA SER A 95 0.50 -2.76 -12.51
C SER A 95 -0.74 -1.89 -12.71
N LEU A 96 -0.66 -0.58 -12.45
CA LEU A 96 -1.81 0.35 -12.53
C LEU A 96 -2.31 0.61 -13.96
N GLY A 97 -1.45 0.40 -14.96
CA GLY A 97 -1.81 0.50 -16.38
C GLY A 97 -2.26 -0.82 -17.02
N ASN A 98 -2.23 -1.92 -16.28
CA ASN A 98 -2.38 -3.27 -16.84
C ASN A 98 -3.79 -3.84 -16.59
N GLU A 99 -4.60 -3.90 -17.64
CA GLU A 99 -5.96 -4.47 -17.59
C GLU A 99 -5.98 -5.95 -17.18
N GLN A 100 -5.00 -6.75 -17.62
CA GLN A 100 -4.92 -8.16 -17.22
C GLN A 100 -4.65 -8.30 -15.73
N PHE A 101 -3.92 -7.36 -15.14
CA PHE A 101 -3.67 -7.34 -13.71
C PHE A 101 -4.93 -6.94 -12.93
N LEU A 102 -5.71 -5.99 -13.43
CA LEU A 102 -7.02 -5.64 -12.85
C LEU A 102 -7.99 -6.83 -12.86
N GLU A 103 -8.08 -7.53 -13.99
CA GLU A 103 -8.87 -8.76 -14.12
C GLU A 103 -8.38 -9.86 -13.16
N PHE A 104 -7.06 -9.99 -13.02
CA PHE A 104 -6.45 -10.90 -12.06
C PHE A 104 -6.92 -10.59 -10.63
N ILE A 105 -6.77 -9.36 -10.13
CA ILE A 105 -7.20 -9.01 -8.77
C ILE A 105 -8.68 -9.31 -8.55
N THR A 106 -9.52 -8.94 -9.53
CA THR A 106 -10.96 -9.19 -9.49
C THR A 106 -11.27 -10.68 -9.37
N LEU A 107 -10.56 -11.52 -10.14
CA LEU A 107 -10.66 -12.97 -10.07
C LEU A 107 -10.19 -13.52 -8.72
N GLN A 108 -9.06 -13.04 -8.20
CA GLN A 108 -8.49 -13.50 -6.93
C GLN A 108 -9.43 -13.20 -5.75
N LEU A 109 -9.99 -11.98 -5.68
CA LEU A 109 -10.98 -11.59 -4.68
C LEU A 109 -12.21 -12.52 -4.72
N ARG A 110 -12.76 -12.75 -5.92
CA ARG A 110 -13.95 -13.60 -6.12
C ARG A 110 -13.67 -15.06 -5.80
N LYS A 111 -12.59 -15.63 -6.34
CA LYS A 111 -12.23 -17.05 -6.19
C LYS A 111 -12.02 -17.44 -4.73
N ARG A 112 -11.45 -16.52 -3.94
CA ARG A 112 -11.15 -16.72 -2.52
C ARG A 112 -12.20 -16.14 -1.60
N ASN A 113 -13.27 -15.54 -2.12
CA ASN A 113 -14.31 -14.88 -1.34
C ASN A 113 -13.75 -13.90 -0.28
N ILE A 114 -12.67 -13.20 -0.63
CA ILE A 114 -12.04 -12.20 0.24
C ILE A 114 -12.95 -10.97 0.28
N PRO A 115 -13.42 -10.50 1.45
CA PRO A 115 -14.23 -9.30 1.55
C PRO A 115 -13.44 -8.09 1.04
N PRO A 116 -13.82 -7.45 -0.10
CA PRO A 116 -13.02 -6.38 -0.69
C PRO A 116 -12.82 -5.19 0.25
N ALA A 117 -13.82 -4.91 1.11
CA ALA A 117 -13.78 -3.83 2.10
C ALA A 117 -12.70 -3.96 3.18
N LYS A 118 -12.07 -5.14 3.32
CA LYS A 118 -10.93 -5.38 4.22
C LYS A 118 -9.58 -5.23 3.53
N ILE A 119 -9.55 -4.98 2.22
CA ILE A 119 -8.32 -4.82 1.44
C ILE A 119 -8.17 -3.36 1.03
N CYS A 120 -6.99 -2.81 1.29
CA CYS A 120 -6.56 -1.51 0.81
C CYS A 120 -5.36 -1.71 -0.11
N PHE A 121 -5.42 -1.16 -1.31
CA PHE A 121 -4.27 -1.14 -2.21
C PHE A 121 -3.53 0.18 -2.09
N GLU A 122 -2.22 0.10 -2.07
CA GLU A 122 -1.35 1.23 -1.87
C GLU A 122 -0.54 1.49 -3.13
N ILE A 123 -0.44 2.77 -3.50
CA ILE A 123 0.35 3.23 -4.64
C ILE A 123 1.14 4.47 -4.24
N THR A 124 2.36 4.59 -4.72
CA THR A 124 3.16 5.80 -4.47
C THR A 124 2.63 6.99 -5.27
N GLU A 125 2.86 8.20 -4.77
CA GLU A 125 2.58 9.46 -5.48
C GLU A 125 3.19 9.45 -6.90
N THR A 126 4.45 9.04 -7.03
CA THR A 126 5.15 8.98 -8.31
C THR A 126 4.46 8.04 -9.30
N ALA A 127 4.03 6.86 -8.85
CA ALA A 127 3.32 5.89 -9.68
C ALA A 127 1.96 6.43 -10.17
N ALA A 128 1.23 7.12 -9.29
CA ALA A 128 -0.06 7.71 -9.64
C ALA A 128 0.09 8.84 -10.69
N ILE A 129 1.05 9.75 -10.50
CA ILE A 129 1.24 10.90 -11.41
C ILE A 129 1.74 10.47 -12.78
N ALA A 130 2.63 9.46 -12.85
CA ALA A 130 3.19 8.97 -14.11
C ALA A 130 2.11 8.60 -15.14
N ASN A 131 0.94 8.10 -14.69
CA ASN A 131 -0.21 7.84 -15.55
C ASN A 131 -1.54 8.01 -14.79
N LEU A 132 -1.86 9.27 -14.48
CA LEU A 132 -3.01 9.62 -13.64
C LEU A 132 -4.35 9.08 -14.16
N SER A 133 -4.55 9.06 -15.49
CA SER A 133 -5.79 8.57 -16.09
C SER A 133 -5.97 7.07 -15.89
N SER A 134 -4.91 6.28 -16.09
CA SER A 134 -4.94 4.83 -15.89
C SER A 134 -5.07 4.48 -14.42
N ALA A 135 -4.29 5.15 -13.55
CA ALA A 135 -4.40 4.99 -12.10
C ALA A 135 -5.84 5.28 -11.62
N THR A 136 -6.44 6.39 -12.06
CA THR A 136 -7.82 6.73 -11.70
C THR A 136 -8.83 5.68 -12.15
N ARG A 137 -8.69 5.15 -13.38
CA ARG A 137 -9.56 4.06 -13.88
C ARG A 137 -9.41 2.80 -13.04
N PHE A 138 -8.17 2.40 -12.78
CA PHE A 138 -7.83 1.22 -11.99
C PHE A 138 -8.39 1.29 -10.57
N ILE A 139 -8.17 2.41 -9.88
CA ILE A 139 -8.70 2.67 -8.54
C ILE A 139 -10.23 2.59 -8.56
N LYS A 140 -10.90 3.30 -9.48
CA LYS A 140 -12.37 3.29 -9.55
C LYS A 140 -12.93 1.88 -9.77
N ALA A 141 -12.28 1.07 -10.60
CA ALA A 141 -12.71 -0.30 -10.86
C ALA A 141 -12.67 -1.15 -9.58
N LEU A 142 -11.55 -1.16 -8.85
CA LEU A 142 -11.43 -1.95 -7.62
C LEU A 142 -12.25 -1.38 -6.46
N LYS A 143 -12.40 -0.05 -6.37
CA LYS A 143 -13.32 0.57 -5.41
C LYS A 143 -14.78 0.21 -5.67
N SER A 144 -15.19 0.01 -6.93
CA SER A 144 -16.54 -0.44 -7.25
C SER A 144 -16.84 -1.85 -6.71
N LEU A 145 -15.80 -2.65 -6.44
CA LEU A 145 -15.90 -3.94 -5.75
C LEU A 145 -15.92 -3.79 -4.21
N GLY A 146 -15.54 -2.63 -3.69
CA GLY A 146 -15.47 -2.32 -2.26
C GLY A 146 -14.07 -2.21 -1.69
N CYS A 147 -13.00 -2.39 -2.49
CA CYS A 147 -11.63 -2.16 -2.01
C CYS A 147 -11.40 -0.70 -1.63
N ARG A 148 -10.44 -0.46 -0.73
CA ARG A 148 -9.93 0.87 -0.42
C ARG A 148 -8.61 1.14 -1.13
N PHE A 149 -8.22 2.41 -1.19
CA PHE A 149 -6.92 2.82 -1.69
C PHE A 149 -6.22 3.81 -0.79
N ALA A 150 -4.90 3.64 -0.66
CA ALA A 150 -4.00 4.59 -0.03
C ALA A 150 -3.08 5.21 -1.09
N LEU A 151 -2.83 6.51 -0.96
CA LEU A 151 -1.73 7.17 -1.66
C LEU A 151 -0.55 7.30 -0.70
N ASP A 152 0.58 6.72 -1.11
CA ASP A 152 1.80 6.62 -0.31
C ASP A 152 2.86 7.67 -0.70
N ASP A 153 3.84 7.88 0.19
CA ASP A 153 4.94 8.83 0.08
C ASP A 153 4.47 10.26 -0.23
N PHE A 154 3.29 10.66 0.26
CA PHE A 154 2.74 11.97 -0.09
C PHE A 154 3.55 13.10 0.57
N GLY A 155 4.11 13.97 -0.25
CA GLY A 155 4.83 15.17 0.20
C GLY A 155 6.28 15.25 -0.28
N SER A 156 6.93 14.12 -0.57
CA SER A 156 8.37 14.06 -0.89
C SER A 156 8.69 14.35 -2.37
N GLY A 157 7.69 14.45 -3.25
CA GLY A 157 7.83 14.68 -4.69
C GLY A 157 7.36 16.04 -5.22
N LEU A 158 6.71 16.02 -6.40
CA LEU A 158 6.09 17.19 -7.07
C LEU A 158 4.74 17.59 -6.42
N SER A 159 4.67 17.49 -5.09
CA SER A 159 3.46 17.47 -4.27
C SER A 159 2.53 18.62 -4.61
N SER A 160 1.51 18.32 -5.42
CA SER A 160 0.45 19.26 -5.77
C SER A 160 -0.89 18.63 -5.46
N PHE A 161 -1.59 19.20 -4.48
CA PHE A 161 -2.96 18.81 -4.13
C PHE A 161 -3.94 18.85 -5.33
N ALA A 162 -3.53 19.44 -6.46
CA ALA A 162 -4.32 19.49 -7.68
C ALA A 162 -4.69 18.10 -8.23
N TYR A 163 -3.75 17.14 -8.27
CA TYR A 163 -4.07 15.80 -8.80
C TYR A 163 -4.84 14.97 -7.76
N LEU A 164 -4.58 15.17 -6.47
CA LEU A 164 -5.23 14.45 -5.37
C LEU A 164 -6.76 14.63 -5.44
N LYS A 165 -7.25 15.81 -5.82
CA LYS A 165 -8.69 16.06 -6.03
C LYS A 165 -9.37 15.10 -7.00
N ASN A 166 -8.62 14.57 -7.96
CA ASN A 166 -9.13 13.68 -9.00
C ASN A 166 -8.83 12.21 -8.73
N LEU A 167 -7.95 11.91 -7.77
CA LEU A 167 -7.54 10.57 -7.41
C LEU A 167 -8.46 10.05 -6.29
N PRO A 168 -9.31 9.05 -6.54
CA PRO A 168 -10.36 8.66 -5.60
C PRO A 168 -9.83 7.70 -4.52
N VAL A 169 -8.81 8.11 -3.76
CA VAL A 169 -8.25 7.36 -2.63
C VAL A 169 -9.09 7.53 -1.37
N ASP A 170 -8.85 6.68 -0.37
CA ASP A 170 -9.49 6.72 0.96
C ASP A 170 -8.50 7.14 2.05
N LEU A 171 -7.24 6.75 1.87
CA LEU A 171 -6.14 7.02 2.79
C LEU A 171 -5.06 7.87 2.10
N LEU A 172 -4.41 8.71 2.89
CA LEU A 172 -3.24 9.48 2.52
C LEU A 172 -2.13 9.20 3.53
N LYS A 173 -1.05 8.54 3.11
CA LYS A 173 0.11 8.26 3.96
C LYS A 173 1.11 9.42 3.83
N ILE A 174 1.50 9.98 4.96
CA ILE A 174 2.45 11.09 5.06
C ILE A 174 3.84 10.49 5.15
N ASP A 175 4.68 10.83 4.17
CA ASP A 175 6.04 10.31 4.03
C ASP A 175 6.83 10.49 5.35
N GLY A 176 7.52 9.42 5.75
CA GLY A 176 8.32 9.38 6.96
C GLY A 176 9.42 10.43 7.03
N ILE A 177 9.87 10.98 5.90
CA ILE A 177 10.88 12.03 5.86
C ILE A 177 10.45 13.27 6.66
N PHE A 178 9.16 13.62 6.65
CA PHE A 178 8.63 14.77 7.41
C PHE A 178 8.22 14.37 8.84
N VAL A 179 7.89 13.10 9.06
CA VAL A 179 7.45 12.64 10.38
C VAL A 179 8.63 12.50 11.34
N LYS A 180 9.78 12.06 10.83
CA LYS A 180 10.97 11.80 11.62
C LYS A 180 11.44 13.02 12.42
N ASP A 181 11.46 14.19 11.79
CA ASP A 181 12.00 15.42 12.39
C ASP A 181 10.88 16.39 12.84
N ILE A 182 9.62 15.93 12.90
CA ILE A 182 8.43 16.76 13.18
C ILE A 182 8.47 17.55 14.51
N VAL A 183 9.21 17.06 15.50
CA VAL A 183 9.33 17.70 16.83
C VAL A 183 10.36 18.83 16.81
N GLU A 184 11.41 18.69 16.01
CA GLU A 184 12.58 19.57 16.01
C GLU A 184 12.55 20.57 14.85
N ASP A 185 11.94 20.21 13.72
CA ASP A 185 11.83 21.04 12.52
C ASP A 185 10.42 21.67 12.40
N PRO A 186 10.28 23.00 12.58
CA PRO A 186 8.98 23.67 12.44
C PRO A 186 8.44 23.65 11.00
N ILE A 187 9.30 23.46 9.99
CA ILE A 187 8.89 23.33 8.58
C ILE A 187 8.20 21.98 8.40
N ASP A 188 8.81 20.89 8.86
CA ASP A 188 8.22 19.55 8.77
C ASP A 188 6.91 19.46 9.56
N SER A 189 6.87 20.05 10.76
CA SER A 189 5.64 20.18 11.54
C SER A 189 4.52 20.91 10.77
N ALA A 190 4.84 22.02 10.11
CA ALA A 190 3.89 22.77 9.31
C ALA A 190 3.42 21.98 8.07
N LEU A 191 4.31 21.22 7.43
CA LEU A 191 3.98 20.37 6.28
C LEU A 191 3.05 19.22 6.69
N VAL A 192 3.39 18.45 7.71
CA VAL A 192 2.54 17.35 8.22
C VAL A 192 1.16 17.87 8.62
N LYS A 193 1.10 19.02 9.31
CA LYS A 193 -0.17 19.66 9.67
C LYS A 193 -0.98 20.03 8.43
N SER A 194 -0.36 20.62 7.42
CA SER A 194 -1.02 21.02 6.18
C SER A 194 -1.57 19.81 5.42
N ILE A 195 -0.80 18.73 5.31
CA ILE A 195 -1.23 17.49 4.65
C ILE A 195 -2.43 16.89 5.38
N ASN A 196 -2.40 16.82 6.72
CA ASN A 196 -3.52 16.35 7.54
C ASN A 196 -4.77 17.22 7.38
N GLU A 197 -4.63 18.56 7.35
CA GLU A 197 -5.75 19.47 7.13
C GLU A 197 -6.39 19.29 5.76
N VAL A 198 -5.59 19.14 4.71
CA VAL A 198 -6.12 18.87 3.36
C VAL A 198 -6.79 17.51 3.30
N GLY A 199 -6.18 16.46 3.87
CA GLY A 199 -6.78 15.14 3.97
C GLY A 199 -8.17 15.19 4.60
N LYS A 200 -8.31 15.87 5.74
CA LYS A 200 -9.61 16.08 6.42
C LYS A 200 -10.64 16.79 5.54
N VAL A 201 -10.26 17.88 4.87
CA VAL A 201 -11.15 18.63 3.97
C VAL A 201 -11.64 17.75 2.81
N MET A 202 -10.78 16.84 2.34
CA MET A 202 -11.10 15.90 1.27
C MET A 202 -11.84 14.63 1.77
N GLY A 203 -12.03 14.48 3.07
CA GLY A 203 -12.64 13.29 3.67
C GLY A 203 -11.74 12.05 3.68
N LEU A 204 -10.42 12.25 3.56
CA LEU A 204 -9.41 11.18 3.59
C LEU A 204 -8.96 10.91 5.02
N GLN A 205 -8.65 9.65 5.32
CA GLN A 205 -7.93 9.28 6.55
C GLN A 205 -6.43 9.49 6.32
N THR A 206 -5.74 10.15 7.25
CA THR A 206 -4.29 10.33 7.16
C THR A 206 -3.55 9.33 8.04
N VAL A 207 -2.50 8.71 7.50
CA VAL A 207 -1.59 7.81 8.22
C VAL A 207 -0.21 8.46 8.22
N ALA A 208 0.48 8.46 9.37
CA ALA A 208 1.85 8.96 9.46
C ALA A 208 2.80 7.76 9.53
N GLU A 209 3.85 7.79 8.72
CA GLU A 209 4.84 6.73 8.68
C GLU A 209 6.06 7.04 9.56
N PHE A 210 6.91 6.04 9.82
CA PHE A 210 8.18 6.21 10.55
C PHE A 210 8.02 6.88 11.94
N VAL A 211 6.93 6.59 12.65
CA VAL A 211 6.73 7.06 14.04
C VAL A 211 7.58 6.21 14.99
N GLU A 212 8.76 6.72 15.35
CA GLU A 212 9.74 6.00 16.19
C GLU A 212 9.63 6.33 17.69
N THR A 213 9.00 7.45 18.04
CA THR A 213 8.93 7.97 19.42
C THR A 213 7.48 8.25 19.86
N LYS A 214 7.26 8.30 21.18
CA LYS A 214 5.94 8.52 21.80
C LYS A 214 5.69 9.98 22.12
#